data_AF-A0A1G7M8A5-F1
#
_entry.id   AF-A0A1G7M8A5-F1
#
_cell.length_a   1.000
_cell.length_b   1.000
_cell.length_c   1.000
_cell.angle_alpha   90.00
_cell.angle_beta   90.00
_cell.angle_gamma   90.00
#
_symmetry.space_group_name_H-M   'P 1'
#
loop_
_entity.id
_entity.type
_entity.pdbx_description
1 polymer ?
#
loop_
_entity_poly.entity_id
_entity_poly.type
_entity_poly.pdbx_seq_one_letter_code
_entity_poly.pdbx_strand_id
1 'polypeptide(L)'
;MSSMILRIIEEMELVNVLRRNRDNQSDRGVIQNESTSCIRRYHGLLKCELSQSLVGIYLHGSMAMGCFTPQQSDIDILTIVKDELPNDMYKIIAREIIRL
;
A
#
# COMPACT_ATOMS: atom_id res chain seq x y z
N MET A 1 -13.58 22.83 -0.10
CA MET A 1 -12.77 21.83 0.63
C MET A 1 -11.41 21.77 -0.05
N SER A 2 -10.34 21.83 0.74
CA SER A 2 -9.02 22.38 0.38
C SER A 2 -8.19 21.48 -0.56
N SER A 3 -7.55 22.06 -1.58
CA SER A 3 -6.64 21.38 -2.52
C SER A 3 -5.46 20.65 -1.85
N MET A 4 -5.17 21.01 -0.60
CA MET A 4 -4.14 20.36 0.21
C MET A 4 -4.52 18.93 0.60
N ILE A 5 -5.79 18.65 0.88
CA ILE A 5 -6.25 17.29 1.22
C ILE A 5 -6.17 16.39 -0.01
N LEU A 6 -6.56 16.89 -1.19
CA LEU A 6 -6.44 16.12 -2.44
C LEU A 6 -4.98 15.75 -2.74
N ARG A 7 -4.05 16.70 -2.57
CA ARG A 7 -2.61 16.42 -2.76
C ARG A 7 -2.09 15.38 -1.77
N ILE A 8 -2.52 15.41 -0.52
CA ILE A 8 -2.13 14.40 0.47
C ILE A 8 -2.63 13.01 0.04
N ILE A 9 -3.87 12.92 -0.44
CA ILE A 9 -4.46 11.67 -0.93
C ILE A 9 -3.71 11.13 -2.14
N GLU A 10 -3.38 11.98 -3.12
CA GLU A 10 -2.60 11.58 -4.31
C GLU A 10 -1.19 11.11 -3.94
N GLU A 11 -0.52 11.80 -3.01
CA GLU A 11 0.85 11.47 -2.60
C GLU A 11 0.94 10.21 -1.74
N MET A 12 -0.16 9.86 -1.08
CA MET A 12 -0.31 8.63 -0.29
C MET A 12 -0.77 7.45 -1.14
N GLU A 13 -1.12 7.65 -2.41
CA GLU A 13 -1.45 6.55 -3.33
C GLU A 13 -0.22 5.64 -3.50
N LEU A 14 -0.43 4.34 -3.33
CA LEU A 14 0.67 3.36 -3.23
C LEU A 14 1.62 3.41 -4.44
N VAL A 15 1.08 3.65 -5.63
CA VAL A 15 1.86 3.76 -6.87
C VAL A 15 2.82 4.95 -6.83
N ASN A 16 2.41 6.07 -6.24
CA ASN A 16 3.23 7.28 -6.13
C ASN A 16 4.29 7.14 -5.03
N VAL A 17 3.95 6.48 -3.92
CA VAL A 17 4.92 6.11 -2.87
C VAL A 17 6.02 5.20 -3.44
N LEU A 18 5.64 4.16 -4.19
CA LEU A 18 6.59 3.26 -4.83
C LEU A 18 7.47 3.96 -5.88
N ARG A 19 6.94 4.97 -6.59
CA ARG A 19 7.72 5.78 -7.55
C ARG A 19 8.78 6.62 -6.83
N ARG A 20 8.40 7.38 -5.81
CA ARG A 20 9.33 8.21 -5.02
C ARG A 20 10.48 7.40 -4.40
N ASN A 21 10.19 6.19 -3.92
CA ASN A 21 11.22 5.34 -3.34
C ASN A 21 12.26 4.82 -4.36
N ARG A 22 11.91 4.73 -5.66
CA ARG A 22 12.91 4.42 -6.70
C ARG A 22 13.89 5.57 -6.94
N ASP A 23 13.42 6.81 -6.86
CA ASP A 23 14.22 7.99 -7.21
C ASP A 23 15.22 8.38 -6.09
N ASN A 24 15.00 7.91 -4.85
CA ASN A 24 15.82 8.24 -3.66
C ASN A 24 16.91 7.20 -3.28
N GLN A 25 17.23 6.24 -4.17
CA GLN A 25 18.18 5.15 -3.88
C GLN A 25 19.67 5.58 -3.92
N SER A 26 20.11 6.49 -3.04
CA SER A 26 21.52 6.90 -2.99
C SER A 26 22.30 6.46 -1.74
N ASP A 27 21.70 6.07 -0.61
CA ASP A 27 22.52 5.50 0.50
C ASP A 27 21.78 4.76 1.64
N ARG A 28 20.44 4.65 1.64
CA ARG A 28 19.64 3.96 2.68
C ARG A 28 18.97 2.67 2.18
N GLY A 29 19.58 2.05 1.17
CA GLY A 29 18.88 1.16 0.24
C GLY A 29 18.44 -0.20 0.78
N VAL A 30 19.10 -0.79 1.79
CA VAL A 30 18.87 -2.21 2.11
C VAL A 30 17.64 -2.45 2.99
N ILE A 31 17.36 -1.59 3.98
CA ILE A 31 16.27 -1.83 4.95
C ILE A 31 14.88 -1.41 4.40
N GLN A 32 14.84 -0.53 3.38
CA GLN A 32 13.59 -0.21 2.68
C GLN A 32 13.15 -1.30 1.70
N ASN A 33 14.02 -2.23 1.31
CA ASN A 33 13.72 -3.20 0.25
C ASN A 33 12.70 -4.27 0.65
N GLU A 34 12.74 -4.78 1.88
CA GLU A 34 11.83 -5.85 2.33
C GLU A 34 10.40 -5.33 2.49
N SER A 35 10.20 -4.22 3.20
CA SER A 35 8.87 -3.61 3.37
C SER A 35 8.25 -3.22 2.02
N THR A 36 9.07 -2.76 1.07
CA THR A 36 8.63 -2.43 -0.29
C THR A 36 8.24 -3.69 -1.09
N SER A 37 8.90 -4.83 -0.83
CA SER A 37 8.55 -6.13 -1.45
C SER A 37 7.15 -6.58 -1.03
N CYS A 38 6.85 -6.55 0.28
CA CYS A 38 5.54 -6.92 0.81
C CYS A 38 4.43 -6.04 0.21
N ILE A 39 4.66 -4.73 0.16
CA ILE A 39 3.73 -3.75 -0.43
C ILE A 39 3.47 -4.04 -1.91
N ARG A 40 4.51 -4.34 -2.69
CA ARG A 40 4.37 -4.67 -4.11
C ARG A 40 3.57 -5.96 -4.32
N ARG A 41 3.81 -6.97 -3.48
CA ARG A 41 3.13 -8.27 -3.55
C ARG A 41 1.66 -8.15 -3.14
N TYR A 42 1.36 -7.36 -2.10
CA TYR A 42 -0.01 -6.98 -1.72
C TYR A 42 -0.74 -6.24 -2.86
N HIS A 43 -0.09 -5.24 -3.47
CA HIS A 43 -0.66 -4.53 -4.61
C HIS A 43 -0.97 -5.48 -5.78
N GLY A 44 -0.06 -6.41 -6.10
CA GLY A 44 -0.26 -7.42 -7.13
C GLY A 44 -1.45 -8.34 -6.83
N LEU A 45 -1.53 -8.83 -5.59
CA LEU A 45 -2.65 -9.65 -5.11
C LEU A 45 -3.99 -8.94 -5.31
N LEU A 46 -4.13 -7.72 -4.80
CA LEU A 46 -5.39 -6.99 -4.91
C LEU A 46 -5.73 -6.62 -6.35
N LYS A 47 -4.74 -6.28 -7.19
CA LYS A 47 -4.98 -6.07 -8.61
C LYS A 47 -5.50 -7.32 -9.31
N CYS A 48 -5.05 -8.51 -8.90
CA CYS A 48 -5.49 -9.78 -9.45
C CYS A 48 -6.92 -10.13 -9.00
N GLU A 49 -7.16 -10.10 -7.68
CA GLU A 49 -8.44 -10.55 -7.08
C GLU A 49 -9.57 -9.53 -7.23
N LEU A 50 -9.27 -8.22 -7.15
CA LEU A 50 -10.26 -7.15 -7.08
C LEU A 50 -10.36 -6.30 -8.34
N SER A 51 -9.54 -6.57 -9.37
CA SER A 51 -9.33 -5.79 -10.60
C SER A 51 -10.41 -4.75 -10.95
N GLN A 52 -11.65 -5.17 -11.22
CA GLN A 52 -12.72 -4.26 -11.66
C GLN A 52 -13.40 -3.47 -10.54
N SER A 53 -13.34 -3.96 -9.31
CA SER A 53 -13.92 -3.32 -8.14
C SER A 53 -12.92 -2.46 -7.38
N LEU A 54 -11.61 -2.63 -7.61
CA LEU A 54 -10.56 -1.84 -6.97
C LEU A 54 -10.55 -0.40 -7.49
N VAL A 55 -10.75 0.56 -6.58
CA VAL A 55 -10.72 2.00 -6.86
C VAL A 55 -9.34 2.58 -6.58
N GLY A 56 -8.73 2.20 -5.46
CA GLY A 56 -7.43 2.72 -5.07
C GLY A 56 -6.85 2.02 -3.84
N ILE A 57 -5.53 2.11 -3.70
CA ILE A 57 -4.79 1.61 -2.54
C ILE A 57 -3.94 2.75 -2.01
N TYR A 58 -4.11 3.05 -0.73
CA TYR A 58 -3.46 4.17 -0.06
C TYR A 58 -2.61 3.66 1.10
N LEU A 59 -1.39 4.16 1.19
CA LEU A 59 -0.53 3.91 2.33
C LEU A 59 -0.88 4.89 3.45
N HIS A 60 -0.96 4.41 4.66
CA HIS A 60 -1.19 5.22 5.84
C HIS A 60 -0.08 4.98 6.88
N GLY A 61 -0.25 5.56 8.07
CA GLY A 61 0.55 5.25 9.23
C GLY A 61 1.97 5.78 9.15
N SER A 62 2.86 5.16 9.91
CA SER A 62 4.24 5.63 10.10
C SER A 62 5.01 5.73 8.78
N MET A 63 4.72 4.88 7.80
CA MET A 63 5.37 4.89 6.48
C MET A 63 4.93 6.06 5.60
N ALA A 64 3.65 6.44 5.66
CA ALA A 64 3.19 7.65 4.99
C ALA A 64 3.63 8.94 5.72
N MET A 65 3.81 8.88 7.04
CA MET A 65 4.24 10.02 7.86
C MET A 65 5.77 10.23 7.90
N GLY A 66 6.55 9.32 7.30
CA GLY A 66 8.01 9.40 7.26
C GLY A 66 8.71 9.01 8.57
N CYS A 67 8.02 8.34 9.49
CA CYS A 67 8.55 7.86 10.77
C CYS A 67 8.58 6.33 10.89
N PHE A 68 8.53 5.62 9.77
CA PHE A 68 8.57 4.15 9.72
C PHE A 68 9.89 3.58 10.22
N THR A 69 9.79 2.61 11.12
CA THR A 69 10.92 1.87 11.69
C THR A 69 10.78 0.39 11.33
N PRO A 70 11.60 -0.17 10.41
CA PRO A 70 11.36 -1.47 9.80
C PRO A 70 11.20 -2.66 10.76
N GLN A 71 11.84 -2.64 11.93
CA GLN A 71 11.73 -3.73 12.92
C GLN A 71 10.60 -3.53 13.95
N GLN A 72 9.94 -2.36 13.96
CA GLN A 72 9.01 -1.97 15.02
C GLN A 72 7.66 -1.45 14.50
N SER A 73 7.60 -1.08 13.23
CA SER A 73 6.42 -0.47 12.62
C SER A 73 5.71 -1.45 11.71
N ASP A 74 4.39 -1.48 11.83
CA ASP A 74 3.51 -2.15 10.88
C ASP A 74 3.35 -1.32 9.59
N ILE A 75 2.76 -1.94 8.57
CA ILE A 75 2.43 -1.30 7.29
C ILE A 75 0.92 -1.14 7.22
N ASP A 76 0.44 0.10 7.40
CA ASP A 76 -0.97 0.43 7.34
C ASP A 76 -1.39 0.71 5.88
N ILE A 77 -2.36 -0.06 5.36
CA ILE A 77 -2.87 0.09 4.00
C ILE A 77 -4.40 0.22 4.03
N LEU A 78 -4.91 1.25 3.35
CA LEU A 78 -6.34 1.42 3.09
C LEU A 78 -6.64 1.09 1.64
N THR A 79 -7.47 0.08 1.42
CA THR A 79 -7.95 -0.33 0.10
C THR A 79 -9.39 0.11 -0.08
N ILE A 80 -9.67 0.84 -1.16
CA ILE A 80 -11.02 1.29 -1.53
C ILE A 80 -11.52 0.45 -2.70
N VAL A 81 -12.72 -0.12 -2.55
CA VAL A 81 -13.44 -0.84 -3.60
C VAL A 81 -14.78 -0.18 -3.87
N LYS A 82 -15.27 -0.24 -5.11
CA LYS A 82 -16.53 0.37 -5.55
C LYS A 82 -17.76 -0.46 -5.17
N ASP A 83 -17.59 -1.78 -5.09
CA ASP A 83 -18.65 -2.75 -4.82
C ASP A 83 -18.38 -3.47 -3.50
N GLU A 84 -19.45 -3.89 -2.83
CA GLU A 84 -19.35 -4.80 -1.70
C GLU A 84 -18.77 -6.15 -2.17
N LEU A 85 -17.72 -6.61 -1.49
CA LEU A 85 -17.10 -7.88 -1.81
C LEU A 85 -17.91 -9.04 -1.21
N PRO A 86 -18.05 -10.18 -1.91
CA PRO A 86 -18.61 -11.38 -1.32
C PRO A 86 -17.81 -11.80 -0.07
N ASN A 87 -18.49 -12.34 0.96
CA ASN A 87 -17.84 -12.76 2.20
C ASN A 87 -16.65 -13.72 2.00
N ASP A 88 -16.71 -14.59 0.99
CA ASP A 88 -15.61 -15.52 0.70
C ASP A 88 -14.38 -14.85 0.10
N MET A 89 -14.55 -13.70 -0.56
CA MET A 89 -13.43 -12.93 -1.12
C MET A 89 -12.55 -12.38 0.00
N TYR A 90 -13.14 -11.88 1.10
CA TYR A 90 -12.37 -11.44 2.27
C TYR A 90 -11.51 -12.57 2.86
N LYS A 91 -12.03 -13.81 2.86
CA LYS A 91 -11.28 -14.98 3.35
C LYS A 91 -10.12 -15.35 2.42
N ILE A 92 -10.31 -15.27 1.10
CA ILE A 92 -9.26 -15.51 0.11
C ILE A 92 -8.16 -14.48 0.28
N ILE A 93 -8.51 -13.20 0.31
CA ILE A 93 -7.56 -12.10 0.48
C ILE A 93 -6.80 -12.25 1.80
N ALA A 94 -7.48 -12.51 2.92
CA ALA A 94 -6.83 -12.71 4.22
C ALA A 94 -5.84 -13.87 4.19
N ARG A 95 -6.20 -15.00 3.56
CA ARG A 95 -5.31 -16.16 3.42
C ARG A 95 -4.08 -15.84 2.59
N GLU A 96 -4.25 -15.12 1.49
CA GLU A 96 -3.13 -14.76 0.62
C GLU A 96 -2.21 -13.72 1.28
N ILE A 97 -2.74 -12.79 2.08
CA ILE A 97 -1.96 -11.83 2.87
C ILE A 97 -1.05 -12.55 3.87
N ILE A 98 -1.55 -13.58 4.56
CA ILE A 98 -0.76 -14.38 5.52
C ILE A 98 0.41 -15.12 4.84
N ARG A 99 0.33 -15.35 3.52
CA ARG A 99 1.34 -16.06 2.72
C ARG A 99 2.34 -15.12 2.02
N LEU A 100 2.22 -13.81 2.22
CA LEU A 100 3.16 -12.81 1.70
C LEU A 100 4.50 -12.89 2.42
#